data_AF-A0A535C0H6-F1
#
_entry.id   AF-A0A535C0H6-F1
#
_cell.length_a   1.000
_cell.length_b   1.000
_cell.length_c   1.000
_cell.angle_alpha   90.00
_cell.angle_beta   90.00
_cell.angle_gamma   90.00
#
_symmetry.space_group_name_H-M   'P 1'
#
loop_
_entity.id
_entity.type
_entity.pdbx_description
1 polymer ?
#
loop_
_entity_poly.entity_id
_entity_poly.type
_entity_poly.pdbx_seq_one_letter_code
_entity_poly.pdbx_strand_id
1 'polypeptide(L)'
;MQSLYRYFARNMRGKKGQSGFTLIELLVVVTILGVLAAIVTLSLVGLTTNAQAKACEQEYKTVQAGLDAYMANNNVDSVTGTGLAGTADMTNPVVLYNKTPSATSPTYVRNSPTHWAYVWDGTGRITAINQASGGPAVPPGCTVSGG
;
A
#
# COMPACT_ATOMS: atom_id res chain seq x y z
N MET A 1 12.41 -60.90 -38.82
CA MET A 1 12.33 -59.45 -39.13
C MET A 1 10.89 -58.92 -39.35
N GLN A 2 9.81 -59.67 -39.03
CA GLN A 2 8.43 -59.20 -39.23
C GLN A 2 7.72 -58.70 -37.95
N SER A 3 8.25 -58.96 -36.74
CA SER A 3 7.59 -58.52 -35.50
C SER A 3 7.93 -57.08 -35.06
N LEU A 4 9.00 -56.47 -35.60
CA LEU A 4 9.37 -55.08 -35.31
C LEU A 4 8.52 -54.05 -36.06
N TYR A 5 7.92 -54.42 -37.20
CA TYR A 5 7.06 -53.52 -37.97
C TYR A 5 5.72 -53.22 -37.27
N ARG A 6 5.28 -54.10 -36.35
CA ARG A 6 4.01 -53.92 -35.60
C ARG A 6 4.12 -52.92 -34.45
N TYR A 7 5.31 -52.66 -33.92
CA TYR A 7 5.48 -51.69 -32.83
C TYR A 7 5.37 -50.24 -33.34
N PHE A 8 5.88 -49.96 -34.55
CA PHE A 8 5.74 -48.64 -35.18
C PHE A 8 4.35 -48.37 -35.74
N ALA A 9 3.64 -49.39 -36.24
CA ALA A 9 2.30 -49.22 -36.82
C ALA A 9 1.19 -48.90 -35.79
N ARG A 10 1.46 -49.03 -34.48
CA ARG A 10 0.46 -48.84 -33.42
C ARG A 10 0.40 -47.40 -32.89
N ASN A 11 1.36 -46.54 -33.25
CA ASN A 11 1.42 -45.14 -32.81
C ASN A 11 0.79 -44.13 -33.79
N MET A 12 0.26 -44.57 -34.94
CA MET A 12 -0.51 -43.73 -35.88
C MET A 12 -2.02 -43.98 -35.82
N ARG A 13 -2.54 -44.41 -34.67
CA ARG A 13 -3.96 -44.20 -34.36
C ARG A 13 -4.11 -42.72 -34.00
N GLY A 14 -4.40 -41.93 -35.04
CA GLY A 14 -4.55 -40.49 -34.96
C GLY A 14 -5.35 -40.07 -33.74
N LYS A 15 -4.81 -39.10 -32.99
CA LYS A 15 -5.60 -38.23 -32.11
C LYS A 15 -6.62 -37.50 -32.99
N LYS A 16 -7.72 -38.17 -33.32
CA LYS A 16 -8.95 -37.54 -33.77
C LYS A 16 -9.41 -36.64 -32.62
N GLY A 17 -9.37 -35.33 -32.81
CA GLY A 17 -10.01 -34.40 -31.89
C GLY A 17 -9.22 -33.16 -31.47
N GLN A 18 -8.14 -32.77 -32.16
CA GLN A 18 -7.67 -31.38 -32.04
C GLN A 18 -8.44 -30.52 -33.05
N SER A 19 -9.66 -30.15 -32.70
CA SER A 19 -10.36 -29.03 -33.36
C SER A 19 -9.51 -27.78 -33.11
N GLY A 20 -8.81 -27.33 -34.14
CA GLY A 20 -8.09 -26.06 -34.08
C GLY A 20 -9.07 -24.92 -33.86
N PHE A 21 -8.75 -24.02 -32.93
CA PHE A 21 -9.44 -22.73 -32.78
C PHE A 21 -9.50 -22.04 -34.14
N THR A 22 -10.67 -21.52 -34.50
CA THR A 22 -10.79 -20.78 -35.75
C THR A 22 -10.07 -19.43 -35.62
N LEU A 23 -9.49 -18.92 -36.70
CA LEU A 23 -8.85 -17.59 -36.67
C LEU A 23 -9.83 -16.49 -36.24
N ILE A 24 -11.11 -16.64 -36.60
CA ILE A 24 -12.16 -15.69 -36.23
C ILE A 24 -12.45 -15.70 -34.72
N GLU A 25 -12.33 -16.88 -34.09
CA GLU A 25 -12.64 -17.08 -32.68
C GLU A 25 -11.57 -16.43 -31.80
N LEU A 26 -10.30 -16.54 -32.20
CA LEU A 26 -9.24 -15.76 -31.56
C LEU A 26 -9.34 -14.27 -31.90
N LEU A 27 -9.77 -13.89 -33.12
CA LEU A 27 -9.92 -12.49 -33.51
C LEU A 27 -10.97 -11.78 -32.64
N VAL A 28 -12.15 -12.37 -32.45
CA VAL A 28 -13.22 -11.75 -31.63
C VAL A 28 -12.80 -11.67 -30.16
N VAL A 29 -12.05 -12.65 -29.65
CA VAL A 29 -11.58 -12.62 -28.26
C VAL A 29 -10.59 -11.49 -28.04
N VAL A 30 -9.57 -11.34 -28.89
CA VAL A 30 -8.57 -10.28 -28.70
C VAL A 30 -9.16 -8.89 -28.94
N THR A 31 -10.17 -8.74 -29.81
CA THR A 31 -10.86 -7.46 -29.98
C THR A 31 -11.66 -7.08 -28.74
N ILE A 32 -12.43 -8.02 -28.15
CA ILE A 32 -13.15 -7.78 -26.90
C ILE A 32 -12.16 -7.45 -25.76
N LEU A 33 -11.07 -8.22 -25.63
CA LEU A 33 -10.02 -7.93 -24.63
C LEU A 33 -9.37 -6.56 -24.86
N GLY A 34 -9.15 -6.16 -26.12
CA GLY A 34 -8.63 -4.84 -26.46
C GLY A 34 -9.55 -3.69 -26.04
N VAL A 35 -10.86 -3.82 -26.30
CA VAL A 35 -11.86 -2.83 -25.88
C VAL A 35 -11.96 -2.74 -24.36
N LEU A 36 -12.02 -3.88 -23.67
CA LEU A 36 -12.07 -3.92 -22.21
C LEU A 36 -10.82 -3.31 -21.57
N ALA A 37 -9.63 -3.63 -22.08
CA ALA A 37 -8.38 -3.07 -21.60
C ALA A 37 -8.35 -1.53 -21.73
N ALA A 38 -8.84 -0.98 -22.86
CA ALA A 38 -8.89 0.46 -23.09
C ALA A 38 -9.85 1.21 -22.14
N ILE A 39 -10.99 0.62 -21.78
CA ILE A 39 -11.93 1.24 -20.81
C ILE A 39 -11.34 1.20 -19.40
N VAL A 40 -10.75 0.07 -19.03
CA VAL A 40 -10.16 -0.14 -17.70
C VAL A 40 -9.03 0.86 -17.45
N THR A 41 -8.11 1.05 -18.40
CA THR A 41 -6.98 1.99 -18.21
C THR A 41 -7.43 3.42 -17.90
N LEU A 42 -8.48 3.93 -18.56
CA LEU A 42 -9.03 5.25 -18.28
C LEU A 42 -9.66 5.34 -16.88
N SER A 43 -10.31 4.28 -16.41
CA SER A 43 -10.93 4.22 -15.08
C SER A 43 -9.92 4.20 -13.92
N LEU A 44 -8.69 3.73 -14.17
CA LEU A 44 -7.61 3.67 -13.17
C LEU A 44 -6.93 5.02 -12.93
N VAL A 45 -7.01 5.96 -13.87
CA VAL A 45 -6.41 7.29 -13.75
C VAL A 45 -7.12 8.06 -12.64
N GLY A 46 -6.41 8.33 -11.53
CA GLY A 46 -6.94 9.07 -10.37
C GLY A 46 -7.40 8.19 -9.20
N LEU A 47 -7.64 6.89 -9.40
CA LEU A 47 -7.90 5.97 -8.28
C LEU A 47 -6.67 5.82 -7.38
N THR A 48 -5.48 5.77 -7.98
CA THR A 48 -4.21 5.67 -7.26
C THR A 48 -3.94 6.90 -6.41
N THR A 49 -4.18 8.10 -6.93
CA THR A 49 -3.98 9.35 -6.18
C THR A 49 -4.96 9.47 -5.02
N ASN A 50 -6.23 9.10 -5.23
CA ASN A 50 -7.24 9.09 -4.17
C ASN A 50 -6.91 8.05 -3.09
N ALA A 51 -6.46 6.85 -3.49
CA ALA A 51 -6.03 5.81 -2.55
C ALA A 51 -4.84 6.27 -1.71
N GLN A 52 -3.86 6.95 -2.31
CA GLN A 52 -2.71 7.51 -1.61
C GLN A 52 -3.13 8.61 -0.62
N ALA A 53 -4.01 9.54 -1.02
CA ALA A 53 -4.53 10.57 -0.12
C ALA A 53 -5.26 9.96 1.08
N LYS A 54 -6.07 8.92 0.87
CA LYS A 54 -6.75 8.20 1.95
C LYS A 54 -5.81 7.40 2.84
N ALA A 55 -4.76 6.82 2.28
CA ALA A 55 -3.70 6.18 3.07
C ALA A 55 -3.00 7.20 3.98
N CYS A 56 -2.69 8.37 3.43
CA CYS A 56 -2.06 9.47 4.17
C CYS A 56 -2.95 10.03 5.30
N GLU A 57 -4.25 10.24 5.03
CA GLU A 57 -5.23 10.61 6.06
C GLU A 57 -5.32 9.56 7.19
N GLN A 58 -5.27 8.27 6.87
CA GLN A 58 -5.35 7.21 7.87
C GLN A 58 -4.07 7.06 8.67
N GLU A 59 -2.91 7.19 8.04
CA GLU A 59 -1.63 7.18 8.73
C GLU A 59 -1.54 8.36 9.71
N TYR A 60 -1.95 9.57 9.30
CA TYR A 60 -2.09 10.73 10.18
C TYR A 60 -2.95 10.43 11.42
N LYS A 61 -4.16 9.91 11.23
CA LYS A 61 -5.06 9.58 12.36
C LYS A 61 -4.48 8.53 13.29
N THR A 62 -3.76 7.56 12.74
CA THR A 62 -3.07 6.54 13.51
C THR A 62 -1.96 7.15 14.37
N VAL A 63 -1.18 8.08 13.81
CA VAL A 63 -0.14 8.79 14.57
C VAL A 63 -0.75 9.70 15.63
N GLN A 64 -1.83 10.44 15.33
CA GLN A 64 -2.55 11.27 16.31
C GLN A 64 -3.03 10.42 17.49
N ALA A 65 -3.73 9.32 17.20
CA ALA A 65 -4.23 8.42 18.24
C ALA A 65 -3.08 7.79 19.05
N GLY A 66 -1.96 7.48 18.41
CA GLY A 66 -0.75 7.00 19.09
C GLY A 66 -0.16 8.04 20.05
N LEU A 67 -0.13 9.31 19.63
CA LEU A 67 0.35 10.43 20.44
C LEU A 67 -0.57 10.69 21.64
N ASP A 68 -1.90 10.68 21.42
CA ASP A 68 -2.90 10.80 22.48
C ASP A 68 -2.77 9.66 23.50
N ALA A 69 -2.59 8.42 23.02
CA ALA A 69 -2.40 7.25 23.88
C ALA A 69 -1.07 7.30 24.66
N TYR A 70 0.00 7.79 24.03
CA TYR A 70 1.28 8.02 24.72
C TYR A 70 1.11 9.03 25.86
N MET A 71 0.47 10.16 25.59
CA MET A 71 0.26 11.22 26.58
C MET A 71 -0.60 10.73 27.74
N ALA A 72 -1.68 10.01 27.44
CA ALA A 72 -2.55 9.40 28.45
C ALA A 72 -1.82 8.37 29.32
N ASN A 73 -1.00 7.50 28.74
CA ASN A 73 -0.26 6.48 29.49
C ASN A 73 0.86 7.07 30.37
N ASN A 74 1.57 8.08 29.87
CA ASN A 74 2.64 8.73 30.61
C ASN A 74 2.15 9.84 31.55
N ASN A 75 0.84 10.14 31.54
CA ASN A 75 0.21 11.19 32.34
C ASN A 75 0.88 12.56 32.13
N VAL A 76 1.11 12.91 30.85
CA VAL A 76 1.74 14.16 30.43
C VAL A 76 0.79 15.00 29.57
N ASP A 77 0.72 16.29 29.85
CA ASP A 77 -0.11 17.24 29.08
C ASP A 77 0.66 17.92 27.94
N SER A 78 1.96 17.66 27.84
CA SER A 78 2.79 18.21 26.76
C SER A 78 3.87 17.23 26.29
N VAL A 79 4.19 17.30 25.01
CA VAL A 79 5.24 16.51 24.35
C VAL A 79 6.23 17.41 23.61
N THR A 80 7.40 16.87 23.29
CA THR A 80 8.36 17.55 22.44
C THR A 80 7.82 17.67 21.03
N GLY A 81 7.54 18.90 20.59
CA GLY A 81 7.17 19.19 19.20
C GLY A 81 8.30 18.89 18.23
N THR A 82 7.95 18.52 17.00
CA THR A 82 8.91 18.09 15.96
C THR A 82 9.52 19.24 15.15
N GLY A 83 9.08 20.48 15.41
CA GLY A 83 9.41 21.62 14.57
C GLY A 83 8.82 21.53 13.15
N LEU A 84 9.19 22.46 12.28
CA LEU A 84 8.56 22.66 10.97
C LEU A 84 8.78 21.50 9.97
N ALA A 85 9.88 20.76 10.11
CA ALA A 85 10.19 19.65 9.21
C ALA A 85 9.35 18.40 9.52
N GLY A 86 8.87 18.24 10.75
CA GLY A 86 8.19 17.03 11.21
C GLY A 86 9.14 15.85 11.38
N THR A 87 8.62 14.70 11.77
CA THR A 87 9.38 13.44 11.83
C THR A 87 8.58 12.30 11.21
N ALA A 88 9.28 11.42 10.51
CA ALA A 88 8.76 10.11 10.12
C ALA A 88 9.29 9.00 11.04
N ASP A 89 10.27 9.30 11.90
CA ASP A 89 10.76 8.35 12.89
C ASP A 89 9.86 8.43 14.13
N MET A 90 9.16 7.34 14.43
CA MET A 90 8.28 7.24 15.60
C MET A 90 9.02 6.78 16.85
N THR A 91 10.36 6.66 16.82
CA THR A 91 11.19 6.37 18.01
C THR A 91 11.72 7.63 18.68
N ASN A 92 11.69 8.79 18.00
CA ASN A 92 12.20 10.07 18.48
C ASN A 92 11.49 11.23 17.74
N PRO A 93 11.15 12.36 18.40
CA PRO A 93 11.46 12.76 19.77
C PRO A 93 10.51 12.21 20.83
N VAL A 94 9.38 11.66 20.42
CA VAL A 94 8.41 10.98 21.29
C VAL A 94 8.41 9.51 20.90
N VAL A 95 8.54 8.62 21.89
CA VAL A 95 8.61 7.17 21.65
C VAL A 95 7.21 6.61 21.42
N LEU A 96 6.71 6.77 20.19
CA LEU A 96 5.44 6.19 19.75
C LEU A 96 5.60 4.75 19.26
N TYR A 97 6.76 4.41 18.70
CA TYR A 97 7.13 3.06 18.32
C TYR A 97 8.23 2.54 19.26
N ASN A 98 7.99 1.41 19.90
CA ASN A 98 8.96 0.74 20.76
C ASN A 98 9.28 -0.65 20.19
N LYS A 99 10.54 -0.87 19.78
CA LYS A 99 11.02 -2.15 19.24
C LYS A 99 10.99 -3.29 20.27
N THR A 100 11.02 -2.96 21.56
CA THR A 100 10.99 -3.91 22.68
C THR A 100 9.91 -3.47 23.68
N PRO A 101 8.62 -3.67 23.35
CA PRO A 101 7.52 -3.20 24.18
C PRO A 101 7.44 -3.98 25.50
N SER A 102 7.02 -3.28 26.55
CA SER A 102 6.73 -3.86 27.86
C SER A 102 5.36 -3.37 28.35
N ALA A 103 4.88 -3.92 29.48
CA ALA A 103 3.62 -3.48 30.08
C ALA A 103 3.62 -1.99 30.47
N THR A 104 4.78 -1.45 30.84
CA THR A 104 4.96 -0.05 31.26
C THR A 104 5.46 0.85 30.12
N SER A 105 5.82 0.29 28.97
CA SER A 105 6.31 1.02 27.80
C SER A 105 5.86 0.31 26.53
N PRO A 106 4.55 0.36 26.20
CA PRO A 106 3.99 -0.30 25.03
C PRO A 106 4.40 0.41 23.72
N THR A 107 4.03 -0.19 22.59
CA THR A 107 4.07 0.47 21.29
C THR A 107 2.72 1.12 21.01
N TYR A 108 2.71 2.40 20.62
CA TYR A 108 1.51 3.19 20.36
C TYR A 108 1.19 3.26 18.86
N VAL A 109 2.24 3.28 18.03
CA VAL A 109 2.17 3.16 16.57
C VAL A 109 2.84 1.84 16.15
N ARG A 110 2.39 1.25 15.04
CA ARG A 110 2.85 -0.08 14.59
C ARG A 110 4.18 -0.05 13.83
N ASN A 111 4.56 1.09 13.25
CA ASN A 111 5.67 1.19 12.32
C ASN A 111 6.56 2.40 12.66
N SER A 112 7.87 2.23 12.47
CA SER A 112 8.84 3.32 12.30
C SER A 112 9.89 2.89 11.25
N PRO A 113 10.21 3.72 10.24
CA PRO A 113 9.61 5.01 9.95
C PRO A 113 8.20 4.91 9.32
N THR A 114 7.43 5.99 9.39
CA THR A 114 6.17 6.19 8.66
C THR A 114 6.42 6.60 7.20
N HIS A 115 5.40 6.57 6.33
CA HIS A 115 5.56 6.96 4.93
C HIS A 115 5.73 8.48 4.77
N TRP A 116 5.04 9.26 5.60
CA TRP A 116 5.14 10.71 5.65
C TRP A 116 5.70 11.19 6.99
N ALA A 117 6.19 12.42 7.01
CA ALA A 117 6.64 13.08 8.23
C ALA A 117 5.49 13.89 8.83
N TYR A 118 5.30 13.77 10.14
CA TYR A 118 4.22 14.44 10.85
C TYR A 118 4.79 15.58 11.70
N VAL A 119 4.16 16.75 11.60
CA VAL A 119 4.46 17.89 12.46
C VAL A 119 3.44 17.91 13.57
N TRP A 120 3.88 17.84 14.82
CA TRP A 120 3.01 18.08 15.98
C TRP A 120 3.54 19.20 16.86
N ASP A 121 2.61 19.89 17.52
CA ASP A 121 2.90 20.92 18.50
C ASP A 121 3.10 20.33 19.92
N GLY A 122 3.35 21.20 20.90
CA GLY A 122 3.57 20.80 22.28
C GLY A 122 2.37 20.13 22.95
N THR A 123 1.16 20.28 22.40
CA THR A 123 -0.07 19.65 22.92
C THR A 123 -0.29 18.24 22.38
N GLY A 124 0.60 17.75 21.51
CA GLY A 124 0.44 16.46 20.85
C GLY A 124 -0.51 16.51 19.66
N ARG A 125 -0.91 17.69 19.20
CA ARG A 125 -1.76 17.84 18.01
C ARG A 125 -0.91 17.88 16.77
N ILE A 126 -1.26 17.07 15.77
CA ILE A 126 -0.62 17.13 14.44
C ILE A 126 -1.18 18.33 13.67
N THR A 127 -0.27 19.19 13.20
CA THR A 127 -0.57 20.47 12.55
C THR A 127 -0.16 20.51 11.08
N ALA A 128 0.71 19.60 10.63
CA ALA A 128 1.07 19.46 9.21
C ALA A 128 1.57 18.05 8.87
N ILE A 129 1.57 17.75 7.57
CA ILE A 129 2.09 16.52 6.99
C ILE A 129 3.09 16.92 5.91
N ASN A 130 4.32 16.44 6.04
CA ASN A 130 5.43 16.74 5.15
C ASN A 130 5.93 15.46 4.46
N GLN A 131 6.71 15.64 3.41
CA GLN A 131 7.43 14.53 2.79
C GLN A 131 8.51 14.00 3.75
N ALA A 132 8.52 12.69 3.99
CA ALA A 132 9.60 12.04 4.73
C ALA A 132 10.87 11.92 3.86
N SER A 133 12.05 11.95 4.47
CA SER A 133 13.31 11.72 3.76
C SER A 133 13.32 10.33 3.12
N GLY A 134 13.41 10.26 1.78
CA GLY A 134 13.34 9.01 1.03
C GLY A 134 11.92 8.41 0.92
N GLY A 135 10.91 9.08 1.47
CA GLY A 135 9.50 8.69 1.36
C GLY A 135 8.81 9.26 0.11
N PRO A 136 7.59 8.76 -0.21
CA PRO A 136 6.80 9.29 -1.31
C PRO A 136 6.41 10.75 -1.06
N ALA A 137 6.18 11.51 -2.14
CA ALA A 137 5.61 12.84 -2.05
C ALA A 137 4.26 12.81 -1.31
N VAL A 138 3.91 13.89 -0.62
CA VAL A 138 2.59 14.03 0.01
C VAL A 138 1.53 14.06 -1.10
N PRO A 139 0.56 13.13 -1.11
CA PRO A 139 -0.46 13.09 -2.16
C PRO A 139 -1.33 14.35 -2.12
N PRO A 140 -1.72 14.91 -3.29
CA PRO A 140 -2.70 15.98 -3.34
C PRO A 140 -3.98 15.57 -2.62
N GLY A 141 -4.47 16.44 -1.73
CA GLY A 141 -5.66 16.18 -0.91
C GLY A 141 -5.38 15.53 0.44
N CYS A 142 -4.16 15.04 0.71
CA CYS A 142 -3.80 14.70 2.07
C CYS A 142 -3.56 15.97 2.89
N THR A 143 -4.49 16.26 3.79
CA THR A 143 -4.42 17.40 4.70
C THR A 143 -4.84 16.99 6.10
N VAL A 144 -4.30 17.66 7.10
CA VAL A 144 -4.81 17.55 8.47
C VAL A 144 -6.20 18.20 8.53
N SER A 145 -7.21 17.39 8.82
CA SER A 145 -8.59 17.87 8.95
C SER A 145 -8.82 18.40 10.37
N GLY A 146 -9.12 19.69 10.51
CA GLY A 146 -9.58 20.27 11.77
C GLY A 146 -8.99 21.61 12.18
N GLY A 147 -8.64 22.49 11.22
CA GLY A 147 -8.42 23.90 11.51
C GLY A 147 -9.68 24.59 12.03
#